data_AF-A0A9Q3CE84-F1
#
_entry.id   AF-A0A9Q3CE84-F1
#
_cell.length_a   1.000
_cell.length_b   1.000
_cell.length_c   1.000
_cell.angle_alpha   90.00
_cell.angle_beta   90.00
_cell.angle_gamma   90.00
#
_symmetry.space_group_name_H-M   'P 1'
#
loop_
_entity.id
_entity.type
_entity.pdbx_description
1 polymer ?
#
loop_
_entity_poly.entity_id
_entity_poly.type
_entity_poly.pdbx_seq_one_letter_code
_entity_poly.pdbx_strand_id
1 'polypeptide(L)'
;MKKKIIVLLFKYKNAFATDKEPLGAIIGHEVDIILNVEKPYTPLLRRPAYPASPRAREALEVHIKALMDLGVLRKVGHNEQVEVTTPVIITCNNGKSRMVGDFRALNTYTIPERYQYPESMRH
;
A
#
# COMPACT_ATOMS: atom_id res chain seq x y z
N MET A 1 2.78 32.05 23.02
CA MET A 1 2.18 30.76 22.56
C MET A 1 3.04 30.06 21.50
N LYS A 2 3.41 30.72 20.38
CA LYS A 2 4.23 30.14 19.29
C LYS A 2 5.55 29.47 19.72
N LYS A 3 6.32 30.08 20.65
CA LYS A 3 7.58 29.49 21.16
C LYS A 3 7.39 28.13 21.84
N LYS A 4 6.29 27.93 22.59
CA LYS A 4 6.01 26.66 23.28
C LYS A 4 5.69 25.53 22.30
N ILE A 5 4.96 25.84 21.23
CA ILE A 5 4.63 24.88 20.15
C ILE A 5 5.89 24.44 19.43
N ILE A 6 6.76 25.38 19.06
CA ILE A 6 8.02 25.05 18.37
C ILE A 6 8.90 24.12 19.23
N VAL A 7 9.02 24.42 20.53
CA VAL A 7 9.75 23.55 21.47
C VAL A 7 9.14 22.13 21.52
N LEU A 8 7.81 22.02 21.48
CA LEU A 8 7.12 20.74 21.47
C LEU A 8 7.38 19.95 20.18
N LEU A 9 7.29 20.60 19.02
CA LEU A 9 7.54 20.00 17.71
C LEU A 9 8.99 19.49 17.60
N PHE A 10 9.97 20.25 18.09
CA PHE A 10 11.36 19.80 18.14
C PHE A 10 11.58 18.66 19.13
N LYS A 11 10.94 18.71 20.30
CA LYS A 11 11.03 17.66 21.32
C LYS A 11 10.50 16.33 20.79
N TYR A 12 9.40 16.34 20.05
CA TYR A 12 8.75 15.15 19.49
C TYR A 12 8.92 15.03 17.97
N LYS A 13 10.05 15.51 17.43
CA LYS A 13 10.27 15.61 15.98
C LYS A 13 10.04 14.28 15.22
N ASN A 14 10.35 13.15 15.85
CA ASN A 14 10.19 11.81 15.26
C ASN A 14 8.74 11.31 15.26
N ALA A 15 7.82 11.99 15.95
CA ALA A 15 6.40 11.68 15.94
C ALA A 15 5.68 12.28 14.72
N PHE A 16 6.37 13.13 13.94
CA PHE A 16 5.81 13.79 12.76
C PHE A 16 6.49 13.27 11.50
N ALA A 17 5.70 12.99 10.47
CA ALA A 17 6.21 12.71 9.14
C ALA A 17 6.90 13.97 8.57
N THR A 18 8.05 13.77 7.92
CA THR A 18 8.79 14.84 7.24
C THR A 18 9.00 14.48 5.77
N ASP A 19 9.45 15.44 4.95
CA ASP A 19 9.76 15.15 3.55
C ASP A 19 10.88 14.10 3.39
N LYS A 20 11.75 13.95 4.39
CA LYS A 20 12.87 12.99 4.39
C LYS A 20 12.47 11.64 4.98
N GLU A 21 11.57 11.64 5.96
CA GLU A 21 11.06 10.45 6.65
C GLU A 21 9.52 10.54 6.66
N PRO A 22 8.87 10.34 5.51
CA PRO A 22 7.42 10.52 5.42
C PRO A 22 6.64 9.33 5.98
N LEU A 23 7.30 8.19 6.17
CA LEU A 23 6.69 6.95 6.63
C LEU A 23 7.36 6.49 7.92
N GLY A 24 6.53 6.13 8.90
CA GLY A 24 6.98 5.33 10.04
C GLY A 24 7.17 3.88 9.60
N ALA A 25 8.22 3.23 10.09
CA ALA A 25 8.43 1.80 9.92
C ALA A 25 8.40 1.15 11.31
N ILE A 26 7.38 0.33 11.56
CA ILE A 26 7.29 -0.47 12.78
C ILE A 26 8.00 -1.81 12.50
N ILE A 27 9.13 -2.04 13.16
CA ILE A 27 9.91 -3.28 13.01
C ILE A 27 9.31 -4.37 13.91
N GLY A 28 9.18 -5.60 13.39
CA GLY A 28 8.74 -6.76 14.17
C GLY A 28 7.23 -7.00 14.19
N HIS A 29 6.45 -6.22 13.44
CA HIS A 29 5.00 -6.38 13.29
C HIS A 29 4.65 -6.76 11.85
N GLU A 30 5.31 -7.81 11.35
CA GLU A 30 4.94 -8.42 10.08
C GLU A 30 3.55 -9.06 10.22
N VAL A 31 2.71 -8.91 9.18
CA VAL A 31 1.32 -9.35 9.21
C VAL A 31 1.15 -10.50 8.23
N ASP A 32 0.72 -11.65 8.74
CA ASP A 32 0.33 -12.79 7.91
C ASP A 32 -1.06 -12.55 7.31
N ILE A 33 -1.15 -12.66 5.98
CA ILE A 33 -2.43 -12.66 5.28
C ILE A 33 -2.87 -14.11 5.10
N ILE A 34 -3.82 -14.54 5.93
CA ILE A 34 -4.34 -15.91 5.89
C ILE A 34 -5.46 -16.02 4.84
N LEU A 35 -5.32 -16.97 3.92
CA LEU A 35 -6.32 -17.25 2.90
C LEU A 35 -7.23 -18.41 3.32
N ASN A 36 -8.49 -18.40 2.85
CA ASN A 36 -9.47 -19.47 3.04
C ASN A 36 -9.39 -20.58 1.97
N VAL A 37 -8.34 -20.54 1.15
CA VAL A 37 -8.06 -21.50 0.07
C VAL A 37 -6.60 -21.93 0.13
N GLU A 38 -6.35 -23.19 -0.21
CA GLU A 38 -5.01 -23.75 -0.29
C GLU A 38 -4.47 -23.74 -1.73
N LYS A 39 -3.18 -24.04 -1.87
CA LYS A 39 -2.54 -24.16 -3.17
C LYS A 39 -3.00 -25.45 -3.87
N PRO A 40 -3.13 -25.46 -5.21
CA PRO A 40 -2.85 -24.36 -6.12
C PRO A 40 -3.96 -23.29 -6.12
N TYR A 41 -3.55 -22.02 -6.07
CA TYR A 41 -4.50 -20.91 -6.08
C TYR A 41 -5.23 -20.77 -7.42
N THR A 42 -6.49 -20.35 -7.35
CA THR A 42 -7.34 -20.07 -8.52
C THR A 42 -6.72 -19.00 -9.44
N PRO A 43 -6.98 -19.04 -10.76
CA PRO A 43 -6.58 -17.98 -11.69
C PRO A 43 -7.05 -16.58 -11.27
N LEU A 44 -8.13 -16.47 -10.49
CA LEU A 44 -8.61 -15.20 -9.95
C LEU A 44 -7.63 -14.53 -8.96
N LEU A 45 -6.70 -15.29 -8.39
CA LEU A 45 -5.60 -14.75 -7.57
C LEU A 45 -4.35 -14.44 -8.41
N ARG A 46 -4.32 -14.81 -9.69
CA ARG A 46 -3.21 -14.56 -10.63
C ARG A 46 -3.65 -13.66 -11.79
N ARG A 47 -4.17 -12.50 -11.45
CA ARG A 47 -4.76 -11.60 -12.44
C ARG A 47 -3.68 -10.85 -13.21
N PRO A 48 -3.79 -10.76 -14.55
CA PRO A 48 -2.85 -9.99 -15.36
C PRO A 48 -3.05 -8.49 -15.12
N ALA A 49 -2.02 -7.70 -15.42
CA ALA A 49 -2.12 -6.24 -15.42
C ALA A 49 -3.16 -5.79 -16.45
N TYR A 50 -3.91 -4.74 -16.12
CA TYR A 50 -4.81 -4.13 -17.09
C TYR A 50 -4.03 -3.36 -18.16
N PRO A 51 -4.53 -3.31 -19.41
CA PRO A 51 -4.02 -2.40 -20.41
C PRO A 51 -4.08 -0.96 -19.89
N ALA A 52 -2.97 -0.23 -20.00
CA ALA A 52 -2.86 1.15 -19.57
C ALA A 52 -2.58 2.06 -20.77
N SER A 53 -3.23 3.22 -20.81
CA SER A 53 -2.88 4.27 -21.79
C SER A 53 -1.45 4.78 -21.55
N PRO A 54 -0.79 5.40 -22.54
CA PRO A 54 0.55 5.96 -22.35
C PRO A 54 0.66 6.89 -21.14
N ARG A 55 -0.31 7.80 -20.99
CA ARG A 55 -0.42 8.70 -19.84
C ARG A 55 -0.58 7.97 -18.51
N ALA A 56 -1.38 6.90 -18.47
CA ALA A 56 -1.54 6.10 -17.26
C ALA A 56 -0.25 5.33 -16.91
N ARG A 57 0.48 4.85 -17.92
CA ARG A 57 1.75 4.15 -17.75
C ARG A 57 2.83 5.07 -17.17
N GLU A 58 2.95 6.29 -17.70
CA GLU A 58 3.86 7.32 -17.15
C GLU A 58 3.52 7.65 -15.69
N ALA A 59 2.23 7.84 -15.37
CA ALA A 59 1.80 8.08 -14.01
C ALA A 59 2.12 6.89 -13.07
N LEU A 60 1.93 5.65 -13.53
CA LEU A 60 2.29 4.44 -12.78
C LEU A 60 3.79 4.41 -12.49
N GLU A 61 4.64 4.68 -13.48
CA GLU A 61 6.09 4.68 -13.31
C GLU A 61 6.55 5.69 -12.26
N VAL A 62 5.98 6.89 -12.24
CA VAL A 62 6.26 7.91 -11.21
C VAL A 62 5.90 7.41 -9.82
N HIS A 63 4.69 6.84 -9.65
CA HIS A 63 4.24 6.33 -8.34
C HIS A 63 5.04 5.11 -7.88
N ILE A 64 5.33 4.16 -8.79
CA ILE A 64 6.13 2.98 -8.48
C ILE A 64 7.53 3.39 -8.05
N LYS A 65 8.19 4.31 -8.77
CA LYS A 65 9.52 4.80 -8.40
C LYS A 65 9.50 5.44 -7.01
N ALA A 66 8.54 6.31 -6.74
CA ALA A 66 8.43 6.96 -5.43
C ALA A 66 8.26 5.93 -4.29
N LEU A 67 7.43 4.90 -4.49
CA LEU A 67 7.23 3.85 -3.48
C LEU A 67 8.46 2.93 -3.33
N MET A 68 9.22 2.71 -4.40
CA MET A 68 10.50 2.00 -4.32
C MET A 68 11.56 2.80 -3.56
N ASP A 69 11.66 4.11 -3.83
CA ASP A 69 12.58 5.02 -3.13
C ASP A 69 12.25 5.10 -1.63
N LEU A 70 10.97 4.96 -1.27
CA LEU A 70 10.49 4.89 0.11
C LEU A 70 10.63 3.50 0.76
N GLY A 71 11.08 2.48 0.02
CA GLY A 71 11.21 1.12 0.53
C GLY A 71 9.87 0.38 0.75
N VAL A 72 8.75 0.93 0.27
CA VAL A 72 7.42 0.31 0.37
C VAL A 72 7.24 -0.79 -0.68
N LEU A 73 7.80 -0.59 -1.88
CA LEU A 73 7.80 -1.59 -2.95
C LEU A 73 9.21 -2.07 -3.23
N ARG A 74 9.32 -3.33 -3.67
CA ARG A 74 10.56 -3.91 -4.18
C ARG A 74 10.28 -4.75 -5.42
N LYS A 75 11.30 -4.88 -6.28
CA LYS A 75 11.26 -5.82 -7.40
C LYS A 75 11.38 -7.25 -6.90
N VAL A 76 10.48 -8.11 -7.36
CA VAL A 76 10.57 -9.56 -7.13
C VAL A 76 11.86 -10.10 -7.78
N GLY A 77 12.62 -10.91 -7.04
CA GLY A 77 13.86 -11.50 -7.52
C GLY A 77 13.64 -12.58 -8.59
N HIS A 78 14.68 -12.87 -9.38
CA HIS A 78 14.59 -13.84 -10.49
C HIS A 78 14.14 -15.25 -10.06
N ASN A 79 14.53 -15.67 -8.85
CA ASN A 79 14.22 -16.99 -8.31
C ASN A 79 12.96 -17.01 -7.43
N GLU A 80 12.26 -15.88 -7.31
CA GLU A 80 11.08 -15.78 -6.46
C GLU A 80 9.82 -16.04 -7.28
N GLN A 81 9.06 -17.05 -6.88
CA GLN A 81 7.77 -17.32 -7.50
C GLN A 81 6.69 -16.42 -6.92
N VAL A 82 5.98 -15.71 -7.80
CA VAL A 82 4.80 -14.91 -7.42
C VAL A 82 3.56 -15.75 -7.66
N GLU A 83 2.91 -16.16 -6.58
CA GLU A 83 1.72 -17.00 -6.66
C GLU A 83 0.42 -16.20 -6.71
N VAL A 84 0.45 -14.95 -6.28
CA VAL A 84 -0.68 -14.03 -6.21
C VAL A 84 -0.31 -12.69 -6.86
N THR A 85 -1.13 -12.22 -7.80
CA THR A 85 -0.98 -10.93 -8.47
C THR A 85 -2.27 -10.14 -8.45
N THR A 86 -2.16 -8.86 -8.09
CA THR A 86 -3.28 -7.91 -8.08
C THR A 86 -2.98 -6.79 -9.07
N PRO A 87 -3.86 -6.52 -10.05
CA PRO A 87 -3.65 -5.45 -11.00
C PRO A 87 -3.83 -4.10 -10.33
N VAL A 88 -3.19 -3.10 -10.91
CA VAL A 88 -3.18 -1.74 -10.41
C VAL A 88 -3.70 -0.81 -11.50
N ILE A 89 -4.46 0.21 -11.11
CA ILE A 89 -5.02 1.24 -11.99
C ILE A 89 -4.62 2.63 -11.52
N ILE A 90 -4.67 3.59 -12.43
CA ILE A 90 -4.57 5.01 -12.11
C ILE A 90 -5.96 5.61 -12.03
N THR A 91 -6.22 6.31 -10.94
CA THR A 91 -7.38 7.18 -10.80
C THR A 91 -6.92 8.62 -10.70
N CYS A 92 -7.64 9.54 -11.35
CA CYS A 92 -7.31 10.96 -11.32
C CYS A 92 -8.45 11.71 -10.63
N ASN A 93 -8.12 12.53 -9.63
CA ASN A 93 -9.07 13.43 -9.00
C ASN A 93 -8.42 14.80 -8.81
N ASN A 94 -9.12 15.88 -9.17
CA ASN A 94 -8.64 17.26 -9.09
C ASN A 94 -7.24 17.45 -9.72
N GLY A 95 -7.01 16.85 -10.89
CA GLY A 95 -5.73 16.92 -11.60
C GLY A 95 -4.60 16.07 -11.02
N LYS A 96 -4.81 15.38 -9.90
CA LYS A 96 -3.80 14.51 -9.26
C LYS A 96 -4.08 13.05 -9.54
N SER A 97 -3.07 12.30 -9.97
CA SER A 97 -3.15 10.85 -10.17
C SER A 97 -2.86 10.10 -8.88
N ARG A 98 -3.50 8.95 -8.71
CA ARG A 98 -3.27 8.00 -7.61
C ARG A 98 -3.20 6.60 -8.18
N MET A 99 -2.29 5.80 -7.63
CA MET A 99 -2.18 4.38 -7.91
C MET A 99 -3.09 3.59 -6.97
N VAL A 100 -3.95 2.73 -7.51
CA VAL A 100 -4.95 1.96 -6.75
C VAL A 100 -4.88 0.49 -7.13
N GLY A 101 -4.66 -0.38 -6.15
CA GLY A 101 -4.67 -1.84 -6.34
C GLY A 101 -6.10 -2.40 -6.32
N ASP A 102 -6.40 -3.33 -7.21
CA ASP A 102 -7.69 -4.00 -7.29
C ASP A 102 -7.73 -5.29 -6.46
N PHE A 103 -7.82 -5.12 -5.14
CA PHE A 103 -7.77 -6.24 -4.17
C PHE A 103 -9.09 -7.02 -4.04
N ARG A 104 -10.11 -6.76 -4.87
CA ARG A 104 -11.43 -7.39 -4.73
C ARG A 104 -11.36 -8.91 -4.74
N ALA A 105 -10.59 -9.48 -5.66
CA ALA A 105 -10.41 -10.93 -5.74
C ALA A 105 -9.68 -11.46 -4.50
N LEU A 106 -8.56 -10.83 -4.11
CA LEU A 106 -7.79 -11.22 -2.92
C LEU A 106 -8.67 -11.19 -1.66
N ASN A 107 -9.44 -10.12 -1.46
CA ASN A 107 -10.29 -9.93 -0.28
C ASN A 107 -11.37 -11.01 -0.14
N THR A 108 -11.88 -11.58 -1.24
CA THR A 108 -12.83 -12.71 -1.20
C THR A 108 -12.19 -13.97 -0.61
N TYR A 109 -10.87 -14.12 -0.77
CA TYR A 109 -10.12 -15.26 -0.30
C TYR A 109 -9.39 -15.00 1.02
N THR A 110 -9.33 -13.75 1.50
CA THR A 110 -8.71 -13.42 2.80
C THR A 110 -9.67 -13.73 3.94
N ILE A 111 -9.19 -14.44 4.97
CA ILE A 111 -9.95 -14.66 6.20
C ILE A 111 -10.02 -13.32 6.96
N PRO A 112 -11.21 -12.78 7.26
CA PRO A 112 -11.33 -11.51 7.94
C PRO A 112 -10.91 -11.65 9.40
N GLU A 113 -9.95 -10.82 9.82
CA GLU A 113 -9.64 -10.65 11.24
C GLU A 113 -10.75 -9.82 11.90
N ARG A 114 -11.40 -10.38 12.93
CA ARG A 114 -12.43 -9.67 13.69
C ARG A 114 -11.79 -8.70 14.67
N TYR A 115 -11.22 -7.62 14.16
CA TYR A 115 -10.81 -6.50 14.98
C TYR A 115 -12.04 -5.69 15.40
N GLN A 116 -12.27 -5.55 16.71
CA GLN A 116 -13.39 -4.76 17.23
C GLN A 116 -13.06 -3.27 17.12
N TYR A 117 -13.38 -2.66 15.97
CA TYR A 117 -13.37 -1.20 15.87
C TYR A 117 -14.45 -0.60 16.79
N PRO A 118 -14.10 0.42 17.59
CA PRO A 118 -15.07 1.19 18.35
C PRO A 118 -16.17 1.73 17.43
N GLU A 119 -17.42 1.70 17.88
CA GLU A 119 -18.57 2.13 17.07
C GLU A 119 -18.44 3.58 16.57
N SER A 120 -17.75 4.44 17.35
CA SER A 120 -17.49 5.85 17.01
C SER A 120 -16.60 6.05 15.78
N MET A 121 -15.94 5.00 15.27
CA MET A 121 -15.04 5.07 14.11
C MET A 121 -15.65 4.44 12.84
N ARG A 122 -16.94 4.07 12.83
CA ARG A 122 -17.61 3.40 11.71
C ARG A 122 -18.37 4.34 10.75
N HIS A 123 -18.07 5.64 10.76
CA HIS A 123 -18.77 6.67 9.97
C HIS A 123 -18.13 6.91 8.59
#